data_AF-A0A497RAW8-F1
#
_entry.id   AF-A0A497RAW8-F1
#
_cell.length_a   1.000
_cell.length_b   1.000
_cell.length_c   1.000
_cell.angle_alpha   90.00
_cell.angle_beta   90.00
_cell.angle_gamma   90.00
#
_symmetry.space_group_name_H-M   'P 1'
#
loop_
_entity.id
_entity.type
_entity.pdbx_description
1 polymer ?
#
loop_
_entity_poly.entity_id
_entity_poly.type
_entity_poly.pdbx_seq_one_letter_code
_entity_poly.pdbx_strand_id
1 'polypeptide(L)'
;MKERKMKLITVAGVMLIATVIIGGLIFGPFNKLLPESLRRKLGYDTTTTGVITARLIVDFNGARVNVNTTITFQENETATAYSILIKANLTLKIKEYQQGIYIEGIEGVTQNATHFWWYQINGKDGTVAANRLDLRSYSAWLVSWIFRRY
;
A
#
# COMPACT_ATOMS: atom_id res chain seq x y z
N MET A 1 -58.45 1.32 -21.82
CA MET A 1 -57.68 1.75 -20.63
C MET A 1 -56.93 0.53 -20.10
N LYS A 2 -55.61 0.43 -20.34
CA LYS A 2 -54.80 -0.75 -19.98
C LYS A 2 -53.50 -0.25 -19.34
N GLU A 3 -53.29 -0.63 -18.09
CA GLU A 3 -52.25 -0.12 -17.20
C GLU A 3 -50.83 -0.39 -17.70
N ARG A 4 -49.96 0.63 -17.61
CA ARG A 4 -48.50 0.50 -17.70
C ARG A 4 -47.97 0.04 -16.33
N LYS A 5 -47.54 -1.21 -16.22
CA LYS A 5 -46.66 -1.67 -15.14
C LYS A 5 -45.45 -2.39 -15.73
N MET A 6 -44.42 -1.64 -16.12
CA MET A 6 -43.07 -2.21 -16.29
C MET A 6 -42.00 -1.13 -16.40
N LYS A 7 -41.49 -0.60 -15.27
CA LYS A 7 -40.19 0.13 -15.18
C LYS A 7 -39.59 0.08 -13.76
N LEU A 8 -39.60 -1.07 -13.08
CA LEU A 8 -39.04 -1.16 -11.72
C LEU A 8 -38.08 -2.34 -11.48
N ILE A 9 -37.67 -3.08 -12.51
CA ILE A 9 -36.79 -4.25 -12.33
C ILE A 9 -35.33 -3.95 -12.72
N THR A 10 -35.06 -2.88 -13.47
CA THR A 10 -33.70 -2.60 -13.96
C THR A 10 -32.79 -1.92 -12.93
N VAL A 11 -33.33 -1.27 -11.90
CA VAL A 11 -32.52 -0.47 -10.95
C VAL A 11 -32.00 -1.31 -9.78
N ALA A 12 -32.70 -2.37 -9.37
CA ALA A 12 -32.28 -3.22 -8.26
C ALA A 12 -31.12 -4.18 -8.64
N GLY A 13 -31.04 -4.63 -9.90
CA GLY A 13 -29.98 -5.55 -10.34
C GLY A 13 -28.60 -4.91 -10.49
N VAL A 14 -28.53 -3.60 -10.75
CA VAL A 14 -27.25 -2.87 -10.92
C VAL A 14 -26.68 -2.45 -9.57
N MET A 15 -27.51 -2.19 -8.57
CA MET A 15 -27.03 -1.70 -7.26
C MET A 15 -26.42 -2.81 -6.38
N LEU A 16 -26.78 -4.08 -6.61
CA LEU A 16 -26.27 -5.21 -5.82
C LEU A 16 -24.87 -5.68 -6.27
N ILE A 17 -24.45 -5.33 -7.49
CA ILE A 17 -23.10 -5.62 -8.00
C ILE A 17 -22.07 -4.61 -7.45
N ALA A 18 -22.49 -3.36 -7.17
CA ALA A 18 -21.59 -2.32 -6.66
C ALA A 18 -21.14 -2.56 -5.21
N THR A 19 -21.95 -3.17 -4.36
CA THR A 19 -21.60 -3.44 -2.95
C THR A 19 -20.67 -4.64 -2.78
N VAL A 20 -20.73 -5.64 -3.65
CA VAL A 20 -19.80 -6.80 -3.61
C VAL A 20 -18.40 -6.43 -4.14
N ILE A 21 -18.32 -5.46 -5.07
CA ILE A 21 -17.04 -4.97 -5.61
C ILE A 21 -16.17 -4.32 -4.53
N ILE A 22 -16.76 -3.60 -3.57
CA ILE A 22 -15.97 -2.89 -2.53
C ILE A 22 -15.35 -3.88 -1.53
N GLY A 23 -16.06 -4.96 -1.16
CA GLY A 23 -15.51 -5.99 -0.28
C GLY A 23 -14.49 -6.92 -0.96
N GLY A 24 -14.77 -7.32 -2.21
CA GLY A 24 -13.93 -8.24 -2.99
C GLY A 24 -12.66 -7.63 -3.58
N LEU A 25 -12.63 -6.30 -3.78
CA LEU A 25 -11.42 -5.59 -4.18
C LEU A 25 -10.37 -5.49 -3.06
N ILE A 26 -10.78 -5.63 -1.80
CA ILE A 26 -9.89 -5.49 -0.63
C ILE A 26 -9.45 -6.86 -0.09
N PHE A 27 -10.31 -7.90 -0.18
CA PHE A 27 -10.03 -9.23 0.35
C PHE A 27 -9.96 -10.32 -0.74
N GLY A 28 -8.77 -10.55 -1.31
CA GLY A 28 -8.24 -11.92 -1.32
C GLY A 28 -8.09 -12.68 -2.65
N PRO A 29 -9.12 -12.95 -3.48
CA PRO A 29 -8.88 -13.69 -4.73
C PRO A 29 -9.40 -13.02 -6.02
N PHE A 30 -10.21 -11.97 -5.95
CA PHE A 30 -10.86 -11.41 -7.15
C PHE A 30 -9.91 -10.62 -8.07
N ASN A 31 -8.73 -10.23 -7.61
CA ASN A 31 -7.76 -9.51 -8.45
C ASN A 31 -7.27 -10.32 -9.66
N LYS A 32 -7.33 -11.66 -9.60
CA LYS A 32 -6.94 -12.57 -10.70
C LYS A 32 -8.01 -12.67 -11.79
N LEU A 33 -9.24 -12.28 -11.48
CA LEU A 33 -10.39 -12.32 -12.39
C LEU A 33 -10.64 -10.97 -13.07
N LEU A 34 -9.92 -9.92 -12.67
CA LEU A 34 -10.04 -8.60 -13.29
C LEU A 34 -9.28 -8.57 -14.63
N PRO A 35 -9.93 -8.11 -15.72
CA PRO A 35 -9.25 -7.80 -16.96
C PRO A 35 -8.11 -6.82 -16.76
N GLU A 36 -7.04 -6.99 -17.52
CA GLU A 36 -5.82 -6.17 -17.41
C GLU A 36 -6.07 -4.67 -17.62
N SER A 37 -7.08 -4.31 -18.41
CA SER A 37 -7.55 -2.93 -18.61
C SER A 37 -8.11 -2.30 -17.33
N LEU A 38 -8.82 -3.07 -16.51
CA LEU A 38 -9.35 -2.62 -15.21
C LEU A 38 -8.25 -2.57 -14.14
N ARG A 39 -7.30 -3.52 -14.16
CA ARG A 39 -6.15 -3.52 -13.24
C ARG A 39 -5.27 -2.26 -13.43
N ARG A 40 -5.01 -1.88 -14.69
CA ARG A 40 -4.32 -0.63 -15.03
C ARG A 40 -5.12 0.61 -14.62
N LYS A 41 -6.44 0.63 -14.86
CA LYS A 41 -7.31 1.76 -14.48
C LYS A 41 -7.44 1.95 -12.97
N LEU A 42 -7.26 0.88 -12.19
CA LEU A 42 -7.29 0.87 -10.73
C LEU A 42 -5.89 1.03 -10.10
N GLY A 43 -4.83 1.22 -10.90
CA GLY A 43 -3.47 1.48 -10.40
C GLY A 43 -2.80 0.30 -9.70
N TYR A 44 -3.24 -0.93 -9.98
CA TYR A 44 -2.70 -2.15 -9.35
C TYR A 44 -1.45 -2.69 -10.04
N ASP A 45 -1.12 -2.18 -11.22
CA ASP A 45 0.03 -2.60 -12.02
C ASP A 45 0.54 -1.38 -12.79
N THR A 46 1.44 -0.63 -12.17
CA THR A 46 2.11 0.51 -12.78
C THR A 46 3.58 0.44 -12.42
N THR A 47 4.35 -0.35 -13.17
CA THR A 47 5.79 -0.15 -13.27
C THR A 47 5.99 1.18 -14.00
N THR A 48 5.88 2.29 -13.28
CA THR A 48 6.24 3.59 -13.80
C THR A 48 7.76 3.58 -13.96
N THR A 49 8.27 3.72 -15.17
CA THR A 49 9.71 3.70 -15.44
C THR A 49 10.33 5.07 -15.15
N GLY A 50 11.52 5.09 -14.55
CA GLY A 50 12.31 6.30 -14.30
C GLY A 50 13.06 6.30 -12.96
N VAL A 51 14.00 7.23 -12.81
CA VAL A 51 14.69 7.48 -11.54
C VAL A 51 13.73 8.18 -10.58
N ILE A 52 13.67 7.73 -9.33
CA ILE A 52 12.92 8.41 -8.26
C ILE A 52 13.82 8.66 -7.05
N THR A 53 13.68 9.84 -6.46
CA THR A 53 14.34 10.21 -5.21
C THR A 53 13.26 10.49 -4.17
N ALA A 54 13.34 9.80 -3.03
CA ALA A 54 12.41 9.96 -1.92
C ALA A 54 13.18 10.16 -0.61
N ARG A 55 12.65 11.03 0.25
CA ARG A 55 13.10 11.15 1.64
C ARG A 55 12.53 10.00 2.45
N LEU A 56 13.37 9.31 3.21
CA LEU A 56 12.99 8.33 4.22
C LEU A 56 13.07 8.97 5.60
N ILE A 57 11.99 8.86 6.37
CA ILE A 57 11.97 9.16 7.80
C ILE A 57 11.59 7.88 8.54
N VAL A 58 12.39 7.48 9.53
CA VAL A 58 12.01 6.46 10.52
C VAL A 58 11.95 7.12 11.88
N ASP A 59 10.74 7.27 12.40
CA ASP A 59 10.45 7.83 13.71
C ASP A 59 10.22 6.69 14.71
N PHE A 60 11.16 6.51 15.63
CA PHE A 60 11.07 5.50 16.68
C PHE A 60 10.25 5.95 17.88
N ASN A 61 9.67 7.16 17.83
CA ASN A 61 8.86 7.74 18.90
C ASN A 61 9.57 7.70 20.27
N GLY A 62 10.85 8.10 20.27
CA GLY A 62 11.70 8.13 21.45
C GLY A 62 12.37 6.80 21.82
N ALA A 63 12.04 5.68 21.17
CA ALA A 63 12.69 4.39 21.46
C ALA A 63 14.14 4.31 20.94
N ARG A 64 14.49 5.10 19.92
CA ARG A 64 15.82 5.23 19.31
C ARG A 64 16.00 6.60 18.65
N VAL A 65 17.22 6.88 18.17
CA VAL A 65 17.51 8.02 17.30
C VAL A 65 16.79 7.84 15.97
N ASN A 66 16.06 8.88 15.54
CA ASN A 66 15.33 8.87 14.29
C ASN A 66 16.26 8.86 13.08
N VAL A 67 15.85 8.12 12.04
CA VAL A 67 16.54 8.11 10.74
C VAL A 67 15.89 9.13 9.83
N ASN A 68 16.71 9.92 9.15
CA ASN A 68 16.26 10.88 8.16
C ASN A 68 17.30 10.96 7.04
N THR A 69 16.99 10.37 5.89
CA THR A 69 17.92 10.28 4.76
C THR A 69 17.18 10.37 3.43
N THR A 70 17.91 10.60 2.34
CA THR A 70 17.36 10.64 0.99
C THR A 70 17.85 9.42 0.23
N ILE A 71 16.94 8.67 -0.37
CA ILE A 71 17.22 7.46 -1.15
C ILE A 71 16.82 7.69 -2.59
N THR A 72 17.71 7.31 -3.52
CA THR A 72 17.44 7.34 -4.96
C THR A 72 17.37 5.92 -5.50
N PHE A 73 16.31 5.64 -6.24
CA PHE A 73 16.13 4.41 -6.99
C PHE A 73 16.36 4.65 -8.48
N GLN A 74 17.22 3.83 -9.07
CA GLN A 74 17.44 3.79 -10.52
C GLN A 74 16.24 3.17 -11.23
N GLU A 75 16.08 3.41 -12.52
CA GLU A 75 14.91 3.02 -13.31
C GLU A 75 14.52 1.53 -13.19
N ASN A 76 15.50 0.64 -13.09
CA ASN A 76 15.32 -0.80 -13.02
C ASN A 76 15.24 -1.35 -11.58
N GLU A 77 15.27 -0.50 -10.55
CA GLU A 77 15.20 -0.94 -9.16
C GLU A 77 13.76 -0.98 -8.65
N THR A 78 13.44 -1.97 -7.83
CA THR A 78 12.17 -2.01 -7.09
C THR A 78 12.12 -0.87 -6.09
N ALA A 79 11.22 0.09 -6.27
CA ALA A 79 11.03 1.23 -5.37
C ALA A 79 9.71 1.06 -4.59
N THR A 80 9.78 0.57 -3.36
CA THR A 80 8.63 0.28 -2.50
C THR A 80 8.90 0.81 -1.09
N ALA A 81 7.88 0.91 -0.25
CA ALA A 81 8.06 1.29 1.15
C ALA A 81 8.95 0.28 1.93
N TYR A 82 9.00 -0.98 1.50
CA TYR A 82 9.92 -1.99 2.02
C TYR A 82 11.35 -1.79 1.48
N SER A 83 11.52 -1.67 0.16
CA SER A 83 12.86 -1.61 -0.44
C SER A 83 13.61 -0.33 -0.09
N ILE A 84 12.92 0.76 0.28
CA ILE A 84 13.59 1.98 0.77
C ILE A 84 14.26 1.75 2.12
N LEU A 85 13.69 0.91 2.99
CA LEU A 85 14.32 0.51 4.26
C LEU A 85 15.56 -0.36 4.01
N ILE A 86 15.47 -1.31 3.07
CA ILE A 86 16.59 -2.16 2.66
C ILE A 86 17.73 -1.31 2.08
N LYS A 87 17.41 -0.38 1.18
CA LYS A 87 18.40 0.49 0.54
C LYS A 87 19.02 1.50 1.50
N ALA A 88 18.31 1.87 2.58
CA ALA A 88 18.86 2.62 3.70
C ALA A 88 19.75 1.78 4.64
N ASN A 89 19.97 0.49 4.31
CA ASN A 89 20.78 -0.46 5.08
C ASN A 89 20.31 -0.62 6.53
N LEU A 90 18.99 -0.59 6.74
CA LEU A 90 18.39 -0.79 8.06
C LEU A 90 18.15 -2.28 8.33
N THR A 91 18.39 -2.70 9.57
CA THR A 91 18.08 -4.05 10.03
C THR A 91 16.58 -4.22 10.19
N LEU A 92 15.99 -5.20 9.51
CA LEU A 92 14.54 -5.42 9.54
C LEU A 92 14.18 -6.77 10.15
N LYS A 93 13.12 -6.78 10.96
CA LYS A 93 12.40 -7.99 11.33
C LYS A 93 11.10 -8.00 10.53
N ILE A 94 10.96 -8.99 9.66
CA ILE A 94 9.82 -9.09 8.75
C ILE A 94 9.06 -10.39 8.97
N LYS A 95 7.77 -10.35 8.62
CA LYS A 95 6.94 -11.53 8.49
C LYS A 95 6.27 -11.53 7.14
N GLU A 96 6.44 -12.63 6.41
CA GLU A 96 5.87 -12.78 5.07
C GLU A 96 4.50 -13.43 5.15
N TYR A 97 3.55 -12.85 4.42
CA TYR A 97 2.21 -13.39 4.24
C TYR A 97 1.91 -13.50 2.74
N GLN A 98 0.88 -14.27 2.38
CA GLN A 98 0.41 -14.35 1.00
C GLN A 98 -0.01 -12.97 0.45
N GLN A 99 -0.42 -12.04 1.32
CA GLN A 99 -0.82 -10.68 1.00
C GLN A 99 0.33 -9.67 0.99
N GLY A 100 1.57 -10.09 1.29
CA GLY A 100 2.77 -9.27 1.22
C GLY A 100 3.61 -9.29 2.50
N ILE A 101 4.62 -8.43 2.52
CA ILE A 101 5.56 -8.31 3.64
C ILE A 101 4.99 -7.36 4.69
N TYR A 102 5.02 -7.84 5.93
CA TYR A 102 4.70 -7.06 7.11
C TYR A 102 5.97 -6.79 7.92
N ILE A 103 6.19 -5.53 8.30
CA ILE A 103 7.37 -5.11 9.07
C ILE A 103 7.04 -5.20 10.55
N GLU A 104 7.62 -6.19 11.23
CA GLU A 104 7.46 -6.35 12.67
C GLU A 104 8.48 -5.52 13.44
N GLY A 105 9.62 -5.19 12.85
CA GLY A 105 10.66 -4.41 13.51
C GLY A 105 11.63 -3.72 12.57
N ILE A 106 12.14 -2.58 13.02
CA ILE A 106 13.18 -1.80 12.34
C ILE A 106 14.26 -1.51 13.39
N GLU A 107 15.53 -1.77 13.06
CA GLU A 107 16.67 -1.45 13.90
C GLU A 107 16.51 -1.99 15.34
N GLY A 108 16.10 -3.26 15.46
CA GLY A 108 15.88 -3.92 16.76
C GLY A 108 14.63 -3.48 17.53
N VAL A 109 13.94 -2.40 17.13
CA VAL A 109 12.67 -1.97 17.74
C VAL A 109 11.53 -2.77 17.12
N THR A 110 11.04 -3.75 17.88
CA THR A 110 9.99 -4.68 17.45
C THR A 110 8.63 -4.26 18.00
N GLN A 111 7.59 -4.41 17.19
CA GLN A 111 6.21 -4.27 17.61
C GLN A 111 5.85 -5.21 18.77
N ASN A 112 4.82 -4.83 19.51
CA ASN A 112 4.32 -5.60 20.65
C ASN A 112 2.82 -5.35 20.83
N ALA A 113 2.23 -5.80 21.94
CA ALA A 113 0.80 -5.63 22.21
C ALA A 113 0.32 -4.17 22.28
N THR A 114 1.24 -3.20 22.41
CA THR A 114 0.92 -1.78 22.58
C THR A 114 1.42 -0.90 21.44
N HIS A 115 2.35 -1.39 20.62
CA HIS A 115 2.97 -0.60 19.55
C HIS A 115 3.12 -1.38 18.26
N PHE A 116 3.02 -0.68 17.12
CA PHE A 116 3.16 -1.22 15.78
C PHE A 116 3.91 -0.25 14.86
N TRP A 117 4.41 -0.78 13.74
CA TRP A 117 5.02 0.03 12.69
C TRP A 117 3.96 0.48 11.68
N TRP A 118 3.79 1.79 11.58
CA TRP A 118 2.92 2.43 10.61
C TRP A 118 3.75 3.06 9.50
N TYR A 119 3.36 2.88 8.25
CA TYR A 119 4.03 3.56 7.14
C TYR A 119 3.10 4.52 6.42
N GLN A 120 3.68 5.60 5.91
CA GLN A 120 3.00 6.63 5.14
C GLN A 120 3.82 6.97 3.91
N ILE A 121 3.13 7.36 2.84
CA ILE A 121 3.72 7.88 1.61
C ILE A 121 3.15 9.28 1.37
N ASN A 122 4.03 10.27 1.28
CA ASN A 122 3.66 11.68 1.15
C ASN A 122 2.65 12.14 2.23
N GLY A 123 2.83 11.65 3.46
CA GLY A 123 1.95 11.95 4.61
C GLY A 123 0.60 11.24 4.60
N LYS A 124 0.32 10.38 3.61
CA LYS A 124 -0.89 9.55 3.54
C LYS A 124 -0.60 8.13 3.99
N ASP A 125 -1.54 7.55 4.68
CA ASP A 125 -1.42 6.20 5.22
C ASP A 125 -1.25 5.14 4.13
N GLY A 126 -0.34 4.21 4.40
CA GLY A 126 -0.12 3.05 3.56
C GLY A 126 -1.31 2.11 3.55
N THR A 127 -1.95 1.92 2.39
CA THR A 127 -3.15 1.09 2.27
C THR A 127 -2.89 -0.32 1.74
N VAL A 128 -1.66 -0.62 1.31
CA VAL A 128 -1.26 -1.93 0.78
C VAL A 128 -0.07 -2.51 1.54
N ALA A 129 0.37 -3.72 1.23
CA ALA A 129 1.60 -4.25 1.85
C ALA A 129 2.83 -3.44 1.40
N ALA A 130 3.80 -3.29 2.29
CA ALA A 130 4.95 -2.39 2.10
C ALA A 130 5.83 -2.75 0.88
N ASN A 131 5.77 -4.01 0.42
CA ASN A 131 6.51 -4.51 -0.75
C ASN A 131 5.70 -4.51 -2.06
N ARG A 132 4.46 -4.00 -2.07
CA ARG A 132 3.57 -4.08 -3.23
C ARG A 132 3.35 -2.76 -3.95
N LEU A 133 3.47 -1.63 -3.25
CA LEU A 133 3.26 -0.33 -3.87
C LEU A 133 4.56 0.18 -4.49
N ASP A 134 4.53 0.46 -5.80
CA ASP A 134 5.62 1.18 -6.44
C ASP A 134 5.53 2.67 -6.08
N LEU A 135 6.60 3.19 -5.46
CA LEU A 135 6.76 4.59 -5.07
C LEU A 135 6.69 5.54 -6.26
N ARG A 136 7.05 5.07 -7.46
CA ARG A 136 6.99 5.86 -8.69
C ARG A 136 5.57 6.14 -9.14
N SER A 137 4.67 5.18 -8.99
CA SER A 137 3.25 5.37 -9.31
C SER A 137 2.58 6.42 -8.42
N TYR A 138 3.17 6.69 -7.26
CA TYR A 138 2.68 7.65 -6.27
C TYR A 138 3.43 8.98 -6.28
N SER A 139 4.41 9.14 -7.17
CA SER A 139 5.33 10.29 -7.17
C SER A 139 5.84 10.55 -5.74
N ALA A 140 6.26 9.49 -5.06
CA ALA A 140 6.65 9.56 -3.66
C ALA A 140 7.90 10.43 -3.48
N TRP A 141 7.76 11.54 -2.77
CA TRP A 141 8.87 12.39 -2.35
C TRP A 141 9.21 12.17 -0.86
N LEU A 142 8.30 11.53 -0.10
CA LEU A 142 8.48 11.17 1.30
C LEU A 142 7.90 9.78 1.58
N VAL A 143 8.65 8.96 2.29
CA VAL A 143 8.19 7.73 2.95
C VAL A 143 8.51 7.84 4.43
N SER A 144 7.50 7.72 5.28
CA SER A 144 7.64 7.78 6.73
C SER A 144 7.28 6.43 7.35
N TRP A 145 8.11 5.94 8.25
CA TRP A 145 7.85 4.80 9.11
C TRP A 145 7.81 5.29 10.55
N ILE A 146 6.70 5.06 11.26
CA ILE A 146 6.45 5.63 12.58
C ILE A 146 6.11 4.50 13.54
N PHE A 147 6.83 4.40 14.64
CA PHE A 147 6.53 3.47 15.72
C PHE A 147 5.39 4.04 16.57
N ARG A 148 4.16 3.60 16.29
CA ARG A 148 2.95 4.12 16.91
C ARG A 148 2.43 3.21 18.00
N ARG A 149 1.80 3.82 19.00
CA ARG A 149 0.93 3.12 19.94
C ARG A 149 -0.42 2.84 19.27
N TYR A 150 -1.04 1.69 19.56
CA TYR A 150 -2.42 1.39 19.14
C TYR A 150 -3.44 2.40 19.68
#